data_AF-A0A8T5GXL3-F1
#
_entry.id   AF-A0A8T5GXL3-F1
#
_cell.length_a   1.000
_cell.length_b   1.000
_cell.length_c   1.000
_cell.angle_alpha   90.00
_cell.angle_beta   90.00
_cell.angle_gamma   90.00
#
_symmetry.space_group_name_H-M   'P 1'
#
loop_
_entity.id
_entity.type
_entity.pdbx_description
1 polymer ?
#
loop_
_entity_poly.entity_id
_entity_poly.type
_entity_poly.pdbx_seq_one_letter_code
_entity_poly.pdbx_strand_id
1 'polypeptide(L)'
;MNYIVLGRFQPLHNGHALLIEKALDLSVEGDTVTVAIGSASCLMEPRNPWTGEERKEMIEAWSNKVNIVLIDDINDPPNWVEHASKFHGAGTLVTSDEDTAELYRSSNWPVIDVKLENRENFEGWRIRQ
;
A
#
# COMPACT_ATOMS: atom_id res chain seq x y z
N MET A 1 16.62 4.18 5.39
CA MET A 1 15.30 4.84 5.31
C MET A 1 14.27 3.80 4.89
N ASN A 2 12.98 4.01 5.17
CA ASN A 2 11.93 3.06 4.79
C ASN A 2 10.90 3.76 3.90
N TYR A 3 10.66 3.22 2.71
CA TYR A 3 9.64 3.70 1.78
C TYR A 3 8.42 2.80 1.88
N ILE A 4 7.26 3.39 2.17
CA ILE A 4 6.04 2.65 2.49
C ILE A 4 5.05 2.81 1.35
N VAL A 5 4.63 1.70 0.75
CA VAL A 5 3.52 1.66 -0.21
C VAL A 5 2.32 1.04 0.48
N LEU A 6 1.26 1.81 0.63
CA LEU A 6 0.04 1.40 1.33
C LEU A 6 -1.10 1.21 0.32
N GLY A 7 -1.84 0.12 0.48
CA GLY A 7 -3.02 -0.12 -0.33
C GLY A 7 -3.80 -1.35 0.12
N ARG A 8 -4.97 -1.56 -0.48
CA ARG A 8 -5.76 -2.78 -0.26
C ARG A 8 -5.30 -3.94 -1.13
N PHE A 9 -4.70 -3.70 -2.29
CA PHE A 9 -4.23 -4.77 -3.20
C PHE A 9 -5.29 -5.83 -3.51
N GLN A 10 -6.52 -5.41 -3.84
CA GLN A 10 -7.64 -6.31 -4.16
C GLN A 10 -7.93 -6.32 -5.69
N PRO A 11 -7.13 -6.93 -6.57
CA PRO A 11 -5.88 -7.65 -6.32
C PRO A 11 -4.65 -6.74 -6.50
N LEU A 12 -3.45 -7.30 -6.46
CA LEU A 12 -2.27 -6.65 -7.02
C LEU A 12 -2.48 -6.39 -8.52
N HIS A 13 -2.09 -5.22 -9.02
CA HIS A 13 -2.24 -4.83 -10.42
C HIS A 13 -1.17 -3.82 -10.85
N ASN A 14 -1.12 -3.46 -12.13
CA ASN A 14 -0.04 -2.63 -12.68
C ASN A 14 0.12 -1.27 -12.00
N GLY A 15 -0.98 -0.62 -11.60
CA GLY A 15 -0.90 0.61 -10.81
C GLY A 15 -0.18 0.43 -9.47
N HIS A 16 -0.43 -0.67 -8.76
CA HIS A 16 0.29 -1.03 -7.55
C HIS A 16 1.76 -1.38 -7.84
N ALA A 17 2.00 -2.19 -8.86
CA ALA A 17 3.36 -2.57 -9.27
C ALA A 17 4.22 -1.33 -9.55
N LEU A 18 3.68 -0.35 -10.29
CA LEU A 18 4.39 0.89 -10.58
C LEU A 18 4.70 1.70 -9.31
N LEU A 19 3.78 1.76 -8.34
CA LEU A 19 4.05 2.42 -7.06
C LEU A 19 5.18 1.73 -6.29
N ILE A 20 5.19 0.39 -6.26
CA ILE A 20 6.22 -0.38 -5.58
C ILE A 20 7.57 -0.24 -6.31
N GLU A 21 7.59 -0.25 -7.64
CA GLU A 21 8.78 0.04 -8.45
C GLU A 21 9.33 1.43 -8.15
N LYS A 22 8.49 2.46 -8.06
CA LYS A 22 8.93 3.80 -7.68
C LYS A 22 9.54 3.86 -6.29
N ALA A 23 8.96 3.16 -5.31
CA ALA A 23 9.55 3.06 -3.98
C ALA A 23 10.92 2.37 -4.00
N LEU A 24 11.07 1.31 -4.82
CA LEU A 24 12.35 0.61 -5.00
C LEU A 24 13.39 1.48 -5.72
N ASP A 25 13.00 2.23 -6.76
CA ASP A 25 13.89 3.15 -7.49
C ASP A 25 14.42 4.29 -6.61
N LEU A 26 13.62 4.72 -5.62
CA LEU A 26 14.01 5.74 -4.63
C LEU A 26 14.94 5.18 -3.55
N SER A 27 14.92 3.87 -3.33
CA SER A 27 15.69 3.21 -2.28
C SER A 27 17.16 3.05 -2.68
N VAL A 28 18.07 3.36 -1.75
CA VAL A 28 19.51 3.09 -1.90
C VAL A 28 19.96 1.96 -0.98
N GLU A 29 21.23 1.57 -1.05
CA GLU A 29 21.77 0.51 -0.19
C GLU A 29 21.57 0.84 1.30
N GLY A 30 20.97 -0.09 2.04
CA GLY A 30 20.59 0.08 3.45
C GLY A 30 19.19 0.63 3.70
N ASP A 31 18.46 1.02 2.64
CA ASP A 31 17.03 1.32 2.73
C ASP A 31 16.17 0.06 2.68
N THR A 32 14.92 0.20 3.13
CA THR A 32 13.89 -0.84 3.02
C THR A 32 12.68 -0.31 2.26
N VAL A 33 12.00 -1.18 1.55
CA VAL A 33 10.67 -0.90 0.99
C VAL A 33 9.66 -1.81 1.68
N THR A 34 8.62 -1.21 2.23
CA THR A 34 7.55 -1.90 2.94
C THR A 34 6.24 -1.75 2.20
N VAL A 35 5.63 -2.85 1.80
CA VAL A 35 4.27 -2.90 1.25
C VAL A 35 3.31 -3.21 2.40
N ALA A 36 2.48 -2.23 2.75
CA ALA A 36 1.49 -2.31 3.79
C ALA A 36 0.12 -2.66 3.19
N ILE A 37 -0.36 -3.88 3.44
CA ILE A 37 -1.67 -4.35 2.98
C ILE A 37 -2.72 -3.98 4.02
N GLY A 38 -3.51 -2.95 3.73
CA GLY A 38 -4.62 -2.50 4.56
C GLY A 38 -5.86 -3.39 4.41
N SER A 39 -6.79 -3.27 5.36
CA SER A 39 -7.99 -4.10 5.45
C SER A 39 -7.65 -5.60 5.40
N ALA A 40 -6.62 -6.05 6.11
CA ALA A 40 -6.10 -7.41 5.99
C ALA A 40 -7.15 -8.50 6.34
N SER A 41 -7.89 -8.31 7.43
CA SER A 41 -8.95 -9.21 7.89
C SER A 41 -10.36 -8.84 7.41
N CYS A 42 -10.51 -8.09 6.31
CA CYS A 42 -11.84 -7.79 5.79
C CYS A 42 -12.59 -9.07 5.39
N LEU A 43 -13.91 -9.08 5.59
CA LEU A 43 -14.75 -10.21 5.16
C LEU A 43 -14.65 -10.39 3.64
N MET A 44 -14.58 -11.65 3.20
CA MET A 44 -14.61 -11.97 1.78
C MET A 44 -15.98 -11.62 1.18
N GLU A 45 -15.95 -10.78 0.15
CA GLU A 45 -17.14 -10.32 -0.58
C GLU A 45 -16.71 -9.93 -2.01
N PRO A 46 -17.62 -9.70 -2.97
CA PRO A 46 -17.23 -9.39 -4.35
C PRO A 46 -16.28 -8.18 -4.50
N ARG A 47 -16.31 -7.24 -3.56
CA ARG A 47 -15.39 -6.08 -3.51
C ARG A 47 -14.05 -6.40 -2.83
N ASN A 48 -13.98 -7.48 -2.05
CA ASN A 48 -12.82 -8.01 -1.34
C ASN A 48 -12.69 -9.51 -1.60
N PRO A 49 -12.44 -9.96 -2.84
CA PRO A 49 -12.51 -11.38 -3.13
C PRO A 49 -11.27 -12.14 -2.67
N TRP A 50 -10.20 -11.45 -2.24
CA TRP A 50 -8.97 -12.05 -1.72
C TRP A 50 -8.75 -11.71 -0.24
N THR A 51 -8.27 -12.69 0.52
CA THR A 51 -7.83 -12.55 1.91
C THR A 51 -6.54 -11.71 2.01
N GLY A 52 -6.17 -11.30 3.23
CA GLY A 52 -4.87 -10.65 3.47
C GLY A 52 -3.68 -11.50 3.01
N GLU A 53 -3.69 -12.80 3.32
CA GLU A 53 -2.61 -13.72 2.95
C GLU A 53 -2.53 -13.95 1.43
N GLU A 54 -3.65 -14.15 0.72
CA GLU A 54 -3.62 -14.30 -0.75
C GLU A 54 -3.05 -13.05 -1.44
N ARG A 55 -3.35 -11.85 -0.93
CA ARG A 55 -2.79 -10.60 -1.45
C ARG A 55 -1.29 -10.48 -1.17
N LYS A 56 -0.85 -10.95 -0.01
CA LYS A 56 0.58 -11.04 0.31
C LYS A 56 1.29 -12.01 -0.63
N GLU A 57 0.74 -13.20 -0.86
CA GLU A 57 1.28 -14.17 -1.81
C GLU A 57 1.41 -13.58 -3.23
N MET A 58 0.44 -12.78 -3.69
CA MET A 58 0.53 -12.07 -4.97
C MET A 58 1.72 -11.10 -5.02
N ILE A 59 1.97 -10.35 -3.94
CA ILE A 59 3.09 -9.39 -3.88
C ILE A 59 4.43 -10.13 -3.79
N GLU A 60 4.51 -11.19 -2.98
CA GLU A 60 5.72 -12.02 -2.86
C GLU A 60 6.08 -12.70 -4.19
N ALA A 61 5.07 -13.17 -4.93
CA ALA A 61 5.26 -13.75 -6.27
C ALA A 61 5.73 -12.70 -7.29
N TRP A 62 5.36 -11.43 -7.12
CA TRP A 62 5.77 -10.34 -7.98
C TRP A 62 7.16 -9.80 -7.64
N SER A 63 7.51 -9.67 -6.36
CA SER A 63 8.82 -9.18 -5.91
C SER A 63 9.24 -9.74 -4.54
N ASN A 64 10.48 -10.20 -4.46
CA ASN A 64 11.13 -10.64 -3.22
C ASN A 64 12.00 -9.54 -2.57
N LYS A 65 11.94 -8.31 -3.06
CA LYS A 65 12.77 -7.18 -2.60
C LYS A 65 12.06 -6.27 -1.58
N VAL A 66 10.84 -6.62 -1.20
CA VAL A 66 10.00 -5.79 -0.32
C VAL A 66 9.66 -6.56 0.95
N ASN A 67 9.54 -5.83 2.06
CA ASN A 67 8.90 -6.34 3.26
C ASN A 67 7.39 -6.17 3.12
N ILE A 68 6.61 -7.12 3.64
CA ILE A 68 5.14 -7.06 3.56
C ILE A 68 4.57 -7.13 4.97
N VAL A 69 3.64 -6.22 5.27
CA VAL A 69 2.91 -6.21 6.54
C VAL A 69 1.41 -6.19 6.27
N LEU A 70 0.67 -6.91 7.11
CA LEU A 70 -0.79 -6.95 7.09
C LEU A 70 -1.31 -6.02 8.18
N ILE A 71 -2.25 -5.14 7.83
CA ILE A 71 -2.82 -4.15 8.75
C ILE A 71 -4.33 -4.30 8.76
N ASP A 72 -4.87 -4.61 9.93
CA ASP A 72 -6.31 -4.65 10.17
C ASP A 72 -6.88 -3.24 10.39
N ASP A 73 -8.11 -3.03 9.95
CA ASP A 73 -8.83 -1.78 10.17
C ASP A 73 -9.29 -1.67 11.62
N ILE A 74 -9.11 -0.48 12.22
CA ILE A 74 -9.54 -0.19 13.59
C ILE A 74 -10.87 0.59 13.66
N ASN A 75 -11.49 0.89 12.51
CA ASN A 75 -12.71 1.71 12.40
C ASN A 75 -12.63 3.07 13.15
N ASP A 76 -11.43 3.62 13.25
CA ASP A 76 -11.14 4.88 13.94
C ASP A 76 -10.21 5.74 13.05
N PRO A 77 -10.79 6.50 12.09
CA PRO A 77 -10.02 7.24 11.10
C PRO A 77 -8.99 8.22 11.68
N PRO A 78 -9.28 9.00 12.74
CA PRO A 78 -8.30 9.88 13.38
C PRO A 78 -7.01 9.18 13.85
N ASN A 79 -7.13 7.92 14.30
CA ASN A 79 -6.01 7.17 14.86
C ASN A 79 -5.43 6.14 13.86
N TRP A 80 -5.93 6.11 12.63
CA TRP A 80 -5.57 5.08 11.65
C TRP A 80 -4.09 5.14 11.27
N VAL A 81 -3.51 6.33 11.07
CA VAL A 81 -2.08 6.47 10.71
C VAL A 81 -1.17 6.02 11.85
N GLU A 82 -1.51 6.39 13.09
CA GLU A 82 -0.76 5.94 14.27
C GLU A 82 -0.80 4.42 14.37
N HIS A 83 -1.97 3.82 14.19
CA HIS A 83 -2.13 2.37 14.16
C HIS A 83 -1.32 1.71 13.04
N ALA A 84 -1.47 2.16 11.79
CA ALA A 84 -0.74 1.61 10.65
C ALA A 84 0.78 1.69 10.83
N SER A 85 1.27 2.77 11.43
CA SER A 85 2.69 2.98 11.69
C SER A 85 3.31 1.98 12.66
N LYS A 86 2.51 1.36 13.53
CA LYS A 86 2.97 0.28 14.42
C LYS A 86 3.34 -0.99 13.66
N PHE A 87 2.85 -1.14 12.42
CA PHE A 87 3.13 -2.27 11.55
C PHE A 87 4.22 -1.95 10.54
N HIS A 88 4.02 -0.90 9.72
CA HIS A 88 4.97 -0.57 8.65
C HIS A 88 6.21 0.19 9.14
N GLY A 89 6.22 0.63 10.41
CA GLY A 89 7.32 1.39 11.01
C GLY A 89 7.44 2.81 10.47
N ALA A 90 8.37 3.60 11.04
CA ALA A 90 8.68 4.95 10.57
C ALA A 90 9.22 4.95 9.13
N GLY A 91 8.95 6.01 8.36
CA GLY A 91 9.40 6.09 6.97
C GLY A 91 8.79 7.25 6.18
N THR A 92 8.75 7.09 4.86
CA THR A 92 8.10 8.01 3.93
C THR A 92 7.03 7.27 3.15
N LEU A 93 5.81 7.80 3.15
CA LEU A 93 4.73 7.24 2.36
C LEU A 93 4.96 7.55 0.88
N VAL A 94 4.85 6.54 0.02
CA VAL A 94 4.83 6.67 -1.43
C VAL A 94 3.44 6.29 -1.90
N THR A 95 2.69 7.25 -2.45
CA THR A 95 1.30 7.03 -2.85
C THR A 95 0.92 7.82 -4.09
N SER A 96 -0.09 7.35 -4.82
CA SER A 96 -0.78 8.14 -5.85
C SER A 96 -2.18 8.57 -5.41
N ASP A 97 -2.59 8.15 -4.21
CA ASP A 97 -3.90 8.38 -3.65
C ASP A 97 -3.92 9.65 -2.81
N GLU A 98 -4.72 10.63 -3.24
CA GLU A 98 -4.76 11.97 -2.66
C GLU A 98 -5.34 11.95 -1.24
N ASP A 99 -6.43 11.21 -1.01
CA ASP A 99 -7.03 11.05 0.32
C ASP A 99 -6.02 10.43 1.30
N THR A 100 -5.32 9.36 0.88
CA THR A 100 -4.27 8.73 1.69
C THR A 100 -3.09 9.70 1.94
N ALA A 101 -2.69 10.46 0.91
CA ALA A 101 -1.61 11.43 1.03
C ALA A 101 -1.95 12.53 2.04
N GLU A 102 -3.15 13.11 1.94
CA GLU A 102 -3.65 14.11 2.87
C GLU A 102 -3.75 13.57 4.30
N LEU A 103 -4.25 12.35 4.46
CA LEU A 103 -4.34 11.70 5.77
C LEU A 103 -2.96 11.58 6.44
N TYR A 104 -1.94 11.09 5.72
CA TYR A 104 -0.57 10.99 6.27
C TYR A 104 0.07 12.36 6.53
N ARG A 105 -0.10 13.32 5.61
CA ARG A 105 0.40 14.69 5.83
C ARG A 105 -0.21 15.35 7.06
N SER A 106 -1.52 15.14 7.29
CA SER A 106 -2.21 15.66 8.47
C SER A 106 -1.67 15.08 9.78
N SER A 107 -1.13 13.86 9.72
CA SER A 107 -0.39 13.18 10.80
C SER A 107 1.11 13.49 10.79
N ASN A 108 1.54 14.51 10.04
CA ASN A 108 2.91 15.02 10.01
C ASN A 108 3.96 14.05 9.43
N TRP A 109 3.53 13.14 8.54
CA TRP A 109 4.42 12.21 7.84
C TRP A 109 5.02 12.79 6.55
N PRO A 110 6.26 12.42 6.18
CA PRO A 110 6.78 12.64 4.84
C PRO A 110 5.98 11.83 3.81
N VAL A 111 5.56 12.48 2.73
CA VAL A 111 4.80 11.86 1.63
C VAL A 111 5.42 12.22 0.29
N ILE A 112 5.55 11.23 -0.59
CA ILE A 112 5.94 11.37 -1.99
C ILE A 112 4.72 11.04 -2.87
N ASP A 113 4.24 12.04 -3.60
CA ASP A 113 3.17 11.86 -4.58
C ASP A 113 3.72 11.27 -5.88
N VAL A 114 3.11 10.16 -6.30
CA VAL A 114 3.38 9.53 -7.59
C VAL A 114 2.21 9.82 -8.51
N LYS A 115 2.47 10.54 -9.60
CA LYS A 115 1.49 10.70 -10.67
C LYS A 115 1.42 9.40 -11.48
N LEU A 116 0.27 8.73 -11.44
CA LEU A 116 -0.03 7.62 -12.34
C LEU A 116 -0.75 8.17 -13.58
N GLU A 117 -0.10 8.11 -14.74
CA GLU A 117 -0.78 8.32 -16.02
C GLU A 117 -1.73 7.14 -16.28
N ASN A 118 -2.95 7.40 -16.77
CA ASN A 118 -4.01 6.41 -16.99
C ASN A 118 -4.53 5.68 -15.73
N ARG A 119 -4.72 6.39 -14.62
CA ARG A 119 -5.31 5.85 -13.37
C ARG A 119 -6.57 5.02 -13.64
N GLU A 120 -7.47 5.49 -14.51
CA GLU A 120 -8.72 4.82 -14.93
C GLU A 120 -8.52 3.42 -15.56
N ASN A 121 -7.35 3.15 -16.18
CA ASN A 121 -7.03 1.86 -16.79
C ASN A 121 -6.33 0.90 -15.85
N PHE A 122 -5.86 1.37 -14.69
CA PHE A 122 -5.04 0.59 -13.76
C PHE A 122 -5.71 0.42 -12.39
N GLU A 123 -7.03 0.33 -12.35
CA GLU A 123 -7.79 0.13 -11.12
C GLU A 123 -8.18 -1.34 -10.93
N GLY A 124 -7.97 -1.86 -9.72
CA GLY A 124 -8.29 -3.25 -9.39
C GLY A 124 -9.74 -3.65 -9.60
N TRP A 125 -10.69 -2.70 -9.66
CA TRP A 125 -12.09 -3.03 -9.96
C TRP A 125 -12.30 -3.54 -11.38
N ARG A 126 -11.47 -3.13 -12.34
CA ARG A 126 -11.56 -3.60 -13.74
C ARG A 126 -11.07 -5.04 -13.91
N ILE A 127 -10.27 -5.54 -12.96
CA ILE A 127 -9.83 -6.94 -12.91
C ILE A 127 -10.89 -7.83 -12.26
N ARG A 128 -11.76 -7.26 -11.43
CA ARG A 128 -12.84 -7.99 -10.75
C ARG A 128 -14.09 -8.21 -11.61
N GLN A 129 -14.09 -7.75 -12.87
CA GLN A 129 -15.20 -7.95 -13.83
C GLN A 129 -14.92 -9.08 -14.81
#